data_AF-A0A093IPQ4-F1
#
_entry.id   AF-A0A093IPQ4-F1
#
_cell.length_a   1.000
_cell.length_b   1.000
_cell.length_c   1.000
_cell.angle_alpha   90.00
_cell.angle_beta   90.00
_cell.angle_gamma   90.00
#
_symmetry.space_group_name_H-M   'P 1'
#
loop_
_entity.id
_entity.type
_entity.pdbx_description
1 polymer ?
#
loop_
_entity_poly.entity_id
_entity_poly.type
_entity_poly.pdbx_seq_one_letter_code
_entity_poly.pdbx_strand_id
1 'polypeptide(L)'
;GLEFPWGPKPFSEVVAGPLLRNNGQTLDSNALEGSHVGVYFSAHWCPPCRSLTRVLVESYRKIKEAGQKFEILFVSADRSEDSFKQYFSEMPWVAVPYADEARRSRLNRLYGIQGIPTLIVLDSKGDVITRQGRVEVLNDIECREFPWHPKPVLELTDSNAVQLNEGPCLVLFVDSEDDGESEAAKQLIQPIAEKIIAKYKAKEEEAPLLFFVAGE
;
A
#
# COMPACT_ATOMS: atom_id res chain seq x y z
N GLY A 1 2.69 -20.20 -25.53
CA GLY A 1 3.35 -20.42 -24.22
C GLY A 1 2.28 -20.54 -23.16
N LEU A 2 2.58 -21.16 -22.02
CA LEU A 2 1.61 -21.38 -20.92
C LEU A 2 1.13 -20.08 -20.23
N GLU A 3 1.62 -18.90 -20.65
CA GLU A 3 1.32 -17.58 -20.08
C GLU A 3 0.55 -16.64 -21.03
N PHE A 4 -0.16 -17.17 -22.02
CA PHE A 4 -1.05 -16.37 -22.87
C PHE A 4 -2.39 -16.08 -22.15
N PRO A 5 -2.97 -14.85 -22.23
CA PRO A 5 -2.45 -13.66 -22.91
C PRO A 5 -1.29 -12.99 -22.15
N TRP A 6 -0.34 -12.47 -22.92
CA TRP A 6 0.87 -11.82 -22.40
C TRP A 6 0.52 -10.42 -21.87
N GLY A 7 0.63 -10.24 -20.56
CA GLY A 7 0.36 -8.98 -19.88
C GLY A 7 0.32 -9.15 -18.36
N PRO A 8 0.31 -8.06 -17.59
CA PRO A 8 0.07 -8.15 -16.15
C PRO A 8 -1.31 -8.75 -15.91
N LYS A 9 -1.34 -9.88 -15.20
CA LYS A 9 -2.57 -10.55 -14.82
C LYS A 9 -3.30 -9.72 -13.76
N PRO A 10 -4.64 -9.66 -13.79
CA PRO A 10 -5.41 -8.95 -12.77
C PRO A 10 -5.14 -9.57 -11.39
N PHE A 11 -5.22 -8.75 -10.34
CA PHE A 11 -4.96 -9.19 -8.97
C PHE A 11 -5.77 -10.43 -8.58
N SER A 12 -7.07 -10.46 -8.94
CA SER A 12 -7.99 -11.57 -8.67
C SER A 12 -7.51 -12.91 -9.23
N GLU A 13 -6.91 -12.92 -10.42
CA GLU A 13 -6.33 -14.13 -11.02
C GLU A 13 -5.05 -14.56 -10.31
N VAL A 14 -4.21 -13.59 -9.93
CA VAL A 14 -2.92 -13.89 -9.28
C VAL A 14 -3.10 -14.43 -7.86
N VAL A 15 -4.07 -13.90 -7.11
CA VAL A 15 -4.37 -14.31 -5.73
C VAL A 15 -5.20 -15.60 -5.64
N ALA A 16 -5.85 -15.99 -6.73
CA ALA A 16 -6.80 -17.10 -6.80
C ALA A 16 -6.35 -18.35 -6.02
N GLY A 17 -7.24 -18.87 -5.19
CA GLY A 17 -7.06 -20.11 -4.41
C GLY A 17 -7.18 -19.89 -2.90
N PRO A 18 -6.84 -20.93 -2.10
CA PRO A 18 -7.03 -20.89 -0.66
C PRO A 18 -6.09 -19.87 0.00
N LEU A 19 -6.63 -19.16 0.98
CA LEU A 19 -5.97 -18.24 1.90
C LEU A 19 -6.10 -18.77 3.33
N LEU A 20 -5.14 -18.45 4.19
CA LEU A 20 -5.14 -18.88 5.59
C LEU A 20 -5.59 -17.74 6.50
N ARG A 21 -6.35 -18.07 7.54
CA ARG A 21 -6.51 -17.23 8.74
C ARG A 21 -5.56 -17.71 9.83
N ASN A 22 -5.22 -16.82 10.75
CA ASN A 22 -4.29 -17.10 11.85
C ASN A 22 -4.80 -18.18 12.83
N ASN A 23 -6.10 -18.50 12.81
CA ASN A 23 -6.73 -19.58 13.55
C ASN A 23 -6.67 -20.96 12.84
N GLY A 24 -5.96 -21.05 11.71
CA GLY A 24 -5.83 -22.26 10.91
C GLY A 24 -7.00 -22.52 9.95
N GLN A 25 -8.03 -21.67 9.94
CA GLN A 25 -9.11 -21.79 8.96
C GLN A 25 -8.62 -21.37 7.58
N THR A 26 -9.16 -22.04 6.56
CA THR A 26 -8.92 -21.67 5.16
C THR A 26 -10.14 -20.89 4.63
N LEU A 27 -9.87 -19.85 3.86
CA LEU A 27 -10.85 -19.01 3.19
C LEU A 27 -10.52 -18.96 1.70
N ASP A 28 -11.53 -18.95 0.84
CA ASP A 28 -11.30 -18.75 -0.59
C ASP A 28 -10.97 -17.29 -0.90
N SER A 29 -10.11 -17.05 -1.89
CA SER A 29 -9.74 -15.70 -2.34
C SER A 29 -10.94 -14.83 -2.75
N ASN A 30 -12.06 -15.43 -3.16
CA ASN A 30 -13.29 -14.70 -3.50
C ASN A 30 -13.86 -13.89 -2.32
N ALA A 31 -13.48 -14.22 -1.08
CA ALA A 31 -13.85 -13.43 0.09
C ALA A 31 -13.21 -12.03 0.11
N LEU A 32 -12.22 -11.76 -0.75
CA LEU A 32 -11.62 -10.44 -0.94
C LEU A 32 -12.43 -9.56 -1.90
N GLU A 33 -13.35 -10.13 -2.69
CA GLU A 33 -14.11 -9.38 -3.69
C GLU A 33 -14.96 -8.28 -3.06
N GLY A 34 -14.94 -7.10 -3.69
CA GLY A 34 -15.72 -5.95 -3.21
C GLY A 34 -15.17 -5.27 -1.95
N SER A 35 -14.01 -5.70 -1.45
CA SER A 35 -13.31 -5.08 -0.32
C SER A 35 -12.07 -4.34 -0.80
N HIS A 36 -11.69 -3.27 -0.10
CA HIS A 36 -10.33 -2.76 -0.21
C HIS A 36 -9.35 -3.84 0.29
N VAL A 37 -8.24 -4.04 -0.42
CA VAL A 37 -7.25 -5.06 -0.06
C VAL A 37 -5.89 -4.42 0.17
N GLY A 38 -5.34 -4.62 1.37
CA GLY A 38 -3.94 -4.30 1.67
C GLY A 38 -3.06 -5.50 1.38
N VAL A 39 -2.28 -5.50 0.29
CA VAL A 39 -1.28 -6.54 0.02
C VAL A 39 0.00 -6.21 0.79
N TYR A 40 0.27 -6.98 1.84
CA TYR A 40 1.33 -6.71 2.81
C TYR A 40 2.49 -7.69 2.65
N PHE A 41 3.62 -7.18 2.15
CA PHE A 41 4.87 -7.92 1.99
C PHE A 41 5.75 -7.69 3.21
N SER A 42 6.03 -8.76 3.95
CA SER A 42 6.72 -8.65 5.24
C SER A 42 7.37 -9.97 5.67
N ALA A 43 8.20 -9.92 6.71
CA ALA A 43 8.80 -11.10 7.34
C ALA A 43 9.18 -10.86 8.80
N HIS A 44 9.17 -11.92 9.60
CA HIS A 44 9.47 -11.86 11.04
C HIS A 44 10.89 -11.40 11.34
N TRP A 45 11.85 -11.84 10.54
CA TRP A 45 13.27 -11.56 10.72
C TRP A 45 13.64 -10.09 10.49
N CYS A 46 12.76 -9.31 9.86
CA CYS A 46 12.94 -7.90 9.52
C CYS A 46 12.48 -6.99 10.68
N PRO A 47 13.36 -6.23 11.35
CA PRO A 47 12.96 -5.34 12.45
C PRO A 47 11.92 -4.26 12.08
N PRO A 48 12.08 -3.47 10.99
CA PRO A 48 11.07 -2.46 10.65
C PRO A 48 9.71 -3.06 10.29
N CYS A 49 9.71 -4.31 9.82
CA CYS A 49 8.50 -5.07 9.54
C CYS A 49 7.65 -5.30 10.78
N ARG A 50 8.27 -5.79 11.87
CA ARG A 50 7.56 -6.03 13.14
C ARG A 50 6.97 -4.75 13.73
N SER A 51 7.68 -3.62 13.62
CA SER A 51 7.16 -2.31 14.06
C SER A 51 5.93 -1.89 13.26
N LEU A 52 5.97 -2.00 11.93
CA LEU A 52 4.82 -1.66 11.08
C LEU A 52 3.63 -2.58 11.34
N THR A 53 3.84 -3.87 11.60
CA THR A 53 2.74 -4.81 11.89
C THR A 53 1.91 -4.35 13.07
N ARG A 54 2.53 -3.86 14.15
CA ARG A 54 1.80 -3.40 15.34
C ARG A 54 0.85 -2.25 15.01
N VAL A 55 1.35 -1.24 14.31
CA VAL A 55 0.54 -0.09 13.84
C VAL A 55 -0.55 -0.57 12.89
N LEU A 56 -0.20 -1.43 11.93
CA LEU A 56 -1.14 -1.91 10.92
C LEU A 56 -2.27 -2.76 11.53
N VAL A 57 -2.02 -3.52 12.59
CA VAL A 57 -3.04 -4.25 13.35
C VAL A 57 -4.04 -3.30 14.00
N GLU A 58 -3.58 -2.19 14.57
CA GLU A 58 -4.45 -1.17 15.16
C GLU A 58 -5.27 -0.46 14.08
N SER A 59 -4.64 -0.01 12.99
CA SER A 59 -5.30 0.61 11.84
C SER A 59 -6.36 -0.31 11.25
N TYR A 60 -6.04 -1.60 11.04
CA TYR A 60 -6.98 -2.59 10.53
C TYR A 60 -8.24 -2.71 11.40
N ARG A 61 -8.09 -2.71 12.73
CA ARG A 61 -9.24 -2.75 13.65
C ARG A 61 -10.07 -1.49 13.54
N LYS A 62 -9.45 -0.30 13.61
CA LYS A 62 -10.14 1.00 13.48
C LYS A 62 -10.95 1.09 12.18
N ILE A 63 -10.35 0.73 11.05
CA ILE A 63 -11.00 0.77 9.73
C ILE A 63 -12.22 -0.16 9.69
N LYS A 64 -12.10 -1.39 10.22
CA LYS A 64 -13.23 -2.33 10.25
C LYS A 64 -14.32 -1.93 11.24
N GLU A 65 -13.96 -1.36 12.40
CA GLU A 65 -14.90 -0.81 13.38
C GLU A 65 -15.69 0.39 12.80
N ALA A 66 -15.06 1.18 11.92
CA ALA A 66 -15.72 2.23 11.16
C ALA A 66 -16.65 1.71 10.03
N GLY A 67 -16.82 0.39 9.90
CA GLY A 67 -17.71 -0.25 8.94
C GLY A 67 -17.15 -0.37 7.52
N GLN A 68 -15.86 -0.05 7.31
CA GLN A 68 -15.23 -0.17 5.99
C GLN A 68 -14.94 -1.64 5.66
N LYS A 69 -15.19 -2.02 4.40
CA LYS A 69 -14.82 -3.34 3.87
C LYS A 69 -13.34 -3.36 3.54
N PHE A 70 -12.52 -3.74 4.51
CA PHE A 70 -11.08 -3.83 4.37
C PHE A 70 -10.56 -5.21 4.82
N GLU A 71 -9.71 -5.82 4.00
CA GLU A 71 -8.97 -7.03 4.35
C GLU A 71 -7.49 -6.87 3.99
N ILE A 72 -6.61 -7.51 4.75
CA ILE A 72 -5.17 -7.50 4.46
C ILE A 72 -4.75 -8.91 4.02
N LEU A 73 -4.03 -8.97 2.91
CA LEU A 73 -3.40 -10.18 2.40
C LEU A 73 -1.91 -10.16 2.74
N PHE A 74 -1.52 -10.96 3.71
CA PHE A 74 -0.11 -11.15 4.05
C PHE A 74 0.60 -12.06 3.05
N VAL A 75 1.67 -11.53 2.46
CA VAL A 75 2.58 -12.24 1.57
C VAL A 75 3.94 -12.35 2.27
N SER A 76 4.18 -13.52 2.86
CA SER A 76 5.38 -13.73 3.67
C SER A 76 6.66 -13.88 2.83
N ALA A 77 7.71 -13.19 3.29
CA ALA A 77 9.10 -13.38 2.89
C ALA A 77 9.93 -14.10 3.98
N ASP A 78 9.27 -14.83 4.89
CA ASP A 78 9.94 -15.64 5.91
C ASP A 78 10.69 -16.83 5.29
N ARG A 79 11.81 -17.18 5.93
CA ARG A 79 12.73 -18.22 5.43
C ARG A 79 12.39 -19.63 5.93
N SER A 80 11.42 -19.75 6.84
CA SER A 80 10.89 -21.03 7.29
C SER A 80 9.40 -20.93 7.59
N GLU A 81 8.70 -22.06 7.50
CA GLU A 81 7.27 -22.14 7.83
C GLU A 81 7.01 -21.81 9.31
N ASP A 82 7.92 -22.19 10.21
CA ASP A 82 7.79 -21.87 11.64
C ASP A 82 7.86 -20.36 11.90
N SER A 83 8.79 -19.66 11.23
CA SER A 83 8.89 -18.20 11.33
C SER A 83 7.63 -17.52 10.79
N PHE A 84 7.10 -18.03 9.68
CA PHE A 84 5.82 -17.60 9.12
C PHE A 84 4.67 -17.79 10.11
N LYS A 85 4.52 -18.99 10.68
CA LYS A 85 3.44 -19.32 11.63
C LYS A 85 3.52 -18.45 12.87
N GLN A 86 4.71 -18.29 13.45
CA GLN A 86 4.92 -17.46 14.63
C GLN A 86 4.46 -16.01 14.35
N TYR A 87 4.94 -15.41 13.27
CA TYR A 87 4.64 -14.01 12.98
C TYR A 87 3.20 -13.79 12.53
N PHE A 88 2.66 -14.69 11.71
CA PHE A 88 1.27 -14.63 11.27
C PHE A 88 0.27 -14.81 12.41
N SER A 89 0.65 -15.50 13.49
CA SER A 89 -0.22 -15.64 14.68
C SER A 89 -0.59 -14.29 15.31
N GLU A 90 0.23 -13.25 15.12
CA GLU A 90 0.00 -11.90 15.64
C GLU A 90 -0.96 -11.07 14.77
N MET A 91 -1.36 -11.58 13.60
CA MET A 91 -2.07 -10.83 12.56
C MET A 91 -3.55 -11.24 12.46
N PRO A 92 -4.52 -10.30 12.49
CA PRO A 92 -5.96 -10.61 12.47
C PRO A 92 -6.54 -10.83 11.06
N TRP A 93 -5.70 -10.84 10.02
CA TRP A 93 -6.09 -10.88 8.62
C TRP A 93 -5.70 -12.21 7.95
N VAL A 94 -5.74 -12.27 6.62
CA VAL A 94 -5.46 -13.49 5.85
C VAL A 94 -4.04 -13.52 5.29
N ALA A 95 -3.55 -14.71 4.96
CA ALA A 95 -2.24 -14.90 4.34
C ALA A 95 -2.31 -15.85 3.13
N VAL A 96 -1.40 -15.66 2.18
CA VAL A 96 -1.10 -16.71 1.19
C VAL A 96 -0.43 -17.87 1.93
N PRO A 97 -0.87 -19.13 1.73
CA PRO A 97 -0.22 -20.29 2.35
C PRO A 97 1.29 -20.28 2.13
N TYR A 98 2.07 -20.55 3.18
CA TYR A 98 3.54 -20.52 3.09
C TYR A 98 4.08 -21.45 2.00
N ALA A 99 3.51 -22.66 1.91
CA ALA A 99 3.84 -23.68 0.92
C ALA A 99 3.57 -23.24 -0.54
N ASP A 100 2.72 -22.23 -0.76
CA ASP A 100 2.46 -21.70 -2.10
C ASP A 100 3.48 -20.62 -2.51
N GLU A 101 4.73 -21.07 -2.66
CA GLU A 101 5.86 -20.25 -3.12
C GLU A 101 5.58 -19.61 -4.48
N ALA A 102 4.92 -20.32 -5.38
CA ALA A 102 4.62 -19.85 -6.73
C ALA A 102 3.70 -18.62 -6.69
N ARG A 103 2.63 -18.65 -5.88
CA ARG A 103 1.71 -17.51 -5.74
C ARG A 103 2.36 -16.33 -5.03
N ARG A 104 3.14 -16.58 -3.97
CA ARG A 104 3.93 -15.52 -3.31
C ARG A 104 4.92 -14.86 -4.29
N SER A 105 5.59 -15.65 -5.13
CA SER A 105 6.49 -15.14 -6.18
C SER A 105 5.76 -14.33 -7.26
N ARG A 106 4.59 -14.81 -7.73
CA ARG A 106 3.77 -14.06 -8.69
C ARG A 106 3.31 -12.71 -8.14
N LEU A 107 2.88 -12.65 -6.87
CA LEU A 107 2.49 -11.39 -6.22
C LEU A 107 3.67 -10.42 -6.07
N ASN A 108 4.85 -10.92 -5.67
CA ASN A 108 6.07 -10.08 -5.62
C ASN A 108 6.40 -9.50 -7.00
N ARG A 109 6.31 -10.32 -8.07
CA ARG A 109 6.58 -9.88 -9.44
C ARG A 109 5.51 -8.93 -9.97
N LEU A 110 4.22 -9.19 -9.71
CA LEU A 110 3.10 -8.35 -10.15
C LEU A 110 3.29 -6.90 -9.69
N TYR A 111 3.76 -6.72 -8.46
CA TYR A 111 3.94 -5.40 -7.87
C TYR A 111 5.37 -4.88 -7.89
N GLY A 112 6.33 -5.66 -8.40
CA GLY A 112 7.73 -5.25 -8.50
C GLY A 112 8.40 -5.03 -7.15
N ILE A 113 8.05 -5.81 -6.12
CA ILE A 113 8.52 -5.61 -4.74
C ILE A 113 10.05 -5.79 -4.66
N GLN A 114 10.75 -4.73 -4.25
CA GLN A 114 12.22 -4.70 -4.10
C GLN A 114 12.68 -4.81 -2.64
N GLY A 115 11.79 -4.60 -1.68
CA GLY A 115 12.13 -4.57 -0.25
C GLY A 115 10.91 -4.76 0.63
N ILE A 116 11.15 -4.96 1.93
CA ILE A 116 10.11 -5.09 2.96
C ILE A 116 10.42 -4.15 4.15
N PRO A 117 9.41 -3.67 4.88
CA PRO A 117 7.99 -3.90 4.64
C PRO A 117 7.41 -3.03 3.53
N THR A 118 6.53 -3.59 2.70
CA THR A 118 5.75 -2.86 1.69
C THR A 118 4.27 -3.18 1.86
N LEU A 119 3.43 -2.15 1.85
CA LEU A 119 1.98 -2.26 1.87
C LEU A 119 1.42 -1.55 0.64
N ILE A 120 0.75 -2.32 -0.22
CA ILE A 120 0.03 -1.80 -1.38
C ILE A 120 -1.45 -1.88 -1.08
N VAL A 121 -2.17 -0.78 -1.25
CA VAL A 121 -3.61 -0.72 -1.01
C VAL A 121 -4.32 -0.74 -2.35
N LEU A 122 -5.27 -1.66 -2.49
CA LEU A 122 -6.10 -1.85 -3.67
C LEU A 122 -7.53 -1.39 -3.40
N ASP A 123 -8.23 -0.97 -4.44
CA ASP A 123 -9.65 -0.73 -4.40
C ASP A 123 -10.46 -2.04 -4.44
N SER A 124 -11.79 -1.91 -4.40
CA SER A 124 -12.72 -3.04 -4.42
C SER A 124 -12.74 -3.84 -5.73
N LYS A 125 -12.09 -3.34 -6.79
CA LYS A 125 -11.90 -4.01 -8.08
C LYS A 125 -10.52 -4.65 -8.23
N GLY A 126 -9.60 -4.35 -7.30
CA GLY A 126 -8.22 -4.82 -7.34
C GLY A 126 -7.25 -3.86 -8.03
N ASP A 127 -7.68 -2.63 -8.34
CA ASP A 127 -6.81 -1.59 -8.90
C ASP A 127 -6.00 -0.93 -7.77
N VAL A 128 -4.75 -0.56 -8.07
CA VAL A 128 -3.85 0.04 -7.07
C VAL A 128 -4.33 1.44 -6.71
N ILE A 129 -4.63 1.66 -5.43
CA ILE A 129 -4.87 3.00 -4.86
C ILE A 129 -3.53 3.65 -4.51
N THR A 130 -2.72 2.99 -3.67
CA THR A 130 -1.41 3.50 -3.27
C THR A 130 -0.39 2.38 -3.10
N ARG A 131 0.85 2.65 -3.54
CA ARG A 131 2.02 1.80 -3.28
C ARG A 131 2.74 2.20 -2.00
N GLN A 132 2.36 3.32 -1.39
CA GLN A 132 3.00 3.94 -0.25
C GLN A 132 2.25 3.68 1.05
N GLY A 133 1.43 2.62 1.11
CA GLY A 133 0.57 2.32 2.26
C GLY A 133 1.34 2.23 3.59
N ARG A 134 2.62 1.88 3.57
CA ARG A 134 3.48 1.94 4.76
C ARG A 134 3.57 3.36 5.32
N VAL A 135 3.86 4.34 4.47
CA VAL A 135 4.03 5.75 4.88
C VAL A 135 2.67 6.31 5.30
N GLU A 136 1.63 6.05 4.50
CA GLU A 136 0.27 6.53 4.78
C GLU A 136 -0.26 6.04 6.13
N VAL A 137 -0.10 4.75 6.45
CA VAL A 137 -0.52 4.18 7.74
C VAL A 137 0.24 4.80 8.92
N LEU A 138 1.53 5.12 8.75
CA LEU A 138 2.33 5.73 9.81
C LEU A 138 1.97 7.21 10.03
N ASN A 139 1.53 7.91 8.98
CA ASN A 139 1.15 9.33 9.05
C ASN A 139 -0.32 9.54 9.44
N ASP A 140 -1.18 8.53 9.27
CA ASP A 140 -2.61 8.58 9.58
C ASP A 140 -3.00 7.53 10.64
N ILE A 141 -2.53 7.74 11.87
CA ILE A 141 -2.79 6.86 13.03
C ILE A 141 -4.30 6.67 13.29
N GLU A 142 -5.10 7.69 12.97
CA GLU A 142 -6.56 7.69 13.16
C GLU A 142 -7.33 7.14 11.95
N CYS A 143 -6.64 6.77 10.87
CA CYS A 143 -7.23 6.19 9.66
C CYS A 143 -8.32 7.07 9.02
N ARG A 144 -8.20 8.40 9.13
CA ARG A 144 -9.17 9.36 8.59
C ARG A 144 -9.07 9.49 7.08
N GLU A 145 -7.89 9.24 6.53
CA GLU A 145 -7.57 9.39 5.11
C GLU A 145 -7.71 8.07 4.35
N PHE A 146 -8.04 6.97 5.04
CA PHE A 146 -8.32 5.68 4.41
C PHE A 146 -9.36 5.82 3.27
N PRO A 147 -9.15 5.22 2.07
CA PRO A 147 -8.14 4.21 1.72
C PRO A 147 -6.80 4.77 1.21
N TRP A 148 -6.46 6.00 1.61
CA TRP A 148 -5.22 6.71 1.29
C TRP A 148 -5.03 6.88 -0.22
N HIS A 149 -6.05 7.49 -0.85
CA HIS A 149 -5.95 7.90 -2.23
C HIS A 149 -4.76 8.86 -2.43
N PRO A 150 -4.04 8.76 -3.55
CA PRO A 150 -2.91 9.65 -3.83
C PRO A 150 -3.36 11.11 -3.75
N LYS A 151 -2.64 11.90 -2.94
CA LYS A 151 -2.88 13.33 -2.84
C LYS A 151 -2.25 14.03 -4.04
N PRO A 152 -2.89 15.04 -4.64
CA PRO A 152 -2.31 15.80 -5.73
C PRO A 152 -1.00 16.50 -5.32
N VAL A 153 -0.89 16.88 -4.04
CA VAL A 153 0.26 17.56 -3.45
C VAL A 153 0.60 16.87 -2.14
N LEU A 154 1.88 16.57 -1.95
CA LEU A 154 2.42 15.93 -0.76
C LEU A 154 3.21 16.94 0.07
N GLU A 155 3.24 16.74 1.38
CA GLU A 155 4.21 17.43 2.24
C GLU A 155 5.50 16.62 2.27
N LEU A 156 6.62 17.24 1.94
CA LEU A 156 7.91 16.58 1.93
C LEU A 156 8.37 16.35 3.37
N THR A 157 8.61 15.10 3.71
CA THR A 157 9.10 14.66 5.02
C THR A 157 10.22 13.64 4.83
N ASP A 158 11.02 13.40 5.87
CA ASP A 158 12.05 12.35 5.82
C ASP A 158 11.49 10.98 5.42
N SER A 159 10.23 10.70 5.77
CA SER A 159 9.58 9.42 5.51
C SER A 159 9.22 9.20 4.03
N ASN A 160 8.97 10.26 3.27
CA ASN A 160 8.58 10.19 1.86
C ASN A 160 9.62 10.80 0.91
N ALA A 161 10.73 11.33 1.41
CA ALA A 161 11.82 11.90 0.61
C ALA A 161 12.37 10.94 -0.47
N VAL A 162 12.25 9.63 -0.26
CA VAL A 162 12.62 8.61 -1.26
C VAL A 162 11.86 8.77 -2.59
N GLN A 163 10.65 9.34 -2.57
CA GLN A 163 9.80 9.56 -3.75
C GLN A 163 10.38 10.58 -4.71
N LEU A 164 11.28 11.46 -4.24
CA LEU A 164 11.97 12.41 -5.11
C LEU A 164 12.80 11.71 -6.21
N ASN A 165 13.13 10.43 -6.02
CA ASN A 165 13.87 9.63 -6.99
C ASN A 165 12.95 8.85 -7.96
N GLU A 166 11.64 8.84 -7.73
CA GLU A 166 10.69 8.06 -8.54
C GLU A 166 10.37 8.75 -9.89
N GLY A 167 10.56 10.06 -9.98
CA GLY A 167 10.34 10.81 -11.21
C GLY A 167 10.58 12.32 -11.06
N PRO A 168 10.30 13.11 -12.11
CA PRO A 168 10.36 14.56 -12.02
C PRO A 168 9.45 15.11 -10.92
N CYS A 169 9.97 16.01 -10.11
CA CYS A 169 9.23 16.59 -8.97
C CYS A 169 9.22 18.12 -9.06
N LEU A 170 8.09 18.73 -8.70
CA LEU A 170 7.98 20.15 -8.37
C LEU A 170 7.91 20.27 -6.85
N VAL A 171 8.89 20.93 -6.25
CA VAL A 171 8.94 21.19 -4.80
C VAL A 171 8.79 22.69 -4.57
N LEU A 172 7.74 23.10 -3.86
CA LEU A 172 7.55 24.47 -3.41
C LEU A 172 8.10 24.60 -1.99
N PHE A 173 9.18 25.35 -1.84
CA PHE A 173 9.77 25.66 -0.54
C PHE A 173 9.01 26.81 0.12
N VAL A 174 8.67 26.64 1.40
CA VAL A 174 8.04 27.64 2.27
C VAL A 174 8.83 27.79 3.56
N ASP A 175 8.65 28.92 4.24
CA ASP A 175 9.36 29.18 5.49
C ASP A 175 8.70 28.38 6.65
N SER A 176 9.53 27.69 7.44
CA SER A 176 9.18 26.73 8.53
C SER A 176 8.31 27.21 9.66
N GLU A 177 8.31 28.52 9.90
CA GLU A 177 7.98 29.00 11.24
C GLU A 177 6.47 28.93 11.57
N ASP A 178 5.61 28.72 10.57
CA ASP A 178 4.15 28.58 10.74
C ASP A 178 3.55 27.49 9.83
N ASP A 179 2.91 26.48 10.44
CA ASP A 179 2.13 25.43 9.77
C ASP A 179 1.07 26.01 8.79
N GLY A 180 0.62 27.24 9.01
CA GLY A 180 -0.30 27.96 8.13
C GLY A 180 0.27 28.23 6.72
N GLU A 181 1.58 28.44 6.59
CA GLU A 181 2.21 28.72 5.29
C GLU A 181 2.32 27.47 4.41
N SER A 182 2.63 26.31 5.02
CA SER A 182 2.64 25.01 4.32
C SER A 182 1.26 24.70 3.73
N GLU A 183 0.19 24.89 4.51
CA GLU A 183 -1.18 24.67 4.03
C GLU A 183 -1.60 25.66 2.94
N ALA A 184 -1.26 26.95 3.07
CA ALA A 184 -1.52 27.93 2.03
C ALA A 184 -0.79 27.59 0.72
N ALA A 185 0.46 27.14 0.81
CA ALA A 185 1.24 26.69 -0.34
C ALA A 185 0.66 25.43 -0.99
N LYS A 186 0.19 24.45 -0.21
CA LYS A 186 -0.52 23.27 -0.73
C LYS A 186 -1.75 23.70 -1.52
N GLN A 187 -2.58 24.57 -0.96
CA GLN A 187 -3.78 25.09 -1.61
C GLN A 187 -3.46 25.86 -2.90
N LEU A 188 -2.33 26.57 -2.96
CA LEU A 188 -1.90 27.32 -4.13
C LEU A 188 -1.55 26.40 -5.31
N ILE A 189 -0.81 25.31 -5.06
CA ILE A 189 -0.32 24.43 -6.13
C ILE A 189 -1.26 23.26 -6.43
N GLN A 190 -2.19 22.93 -5.53
CA GLN A 190 -3.15 21.84 -5.70
C GLN A 190 -3.95 21.90 -7.01
N PRO A 191 -4.56 23.04 -7.42
CA PRO A 191 -5.32 23.10 -8.67
C PRO A 191 -4.45 22.81 -9.90
N ILE A 192 -3.16 23.15 -9.84
CA ILE A 192 -2.20 22.91 -10.91
C ILE A 192 -1.89 21.41 -10.98
N ALA A 193 -1.60 20.80 -9.82
CA ALA A 193 -1.34 19.38 -9.70
C ALA A 193 -2.53 18.54 -10.18
N GLU A 194 -3.74 18.84 -9.71
CA GLU A 194 -4.97 18.15 -10.12
C GLU A 194 -5.22 18.24 -11.62
N LYS A 195 -5.03 19.43 -12.21
CA LYS A 195 -5.20 19.63 -13.65
C LYS A 195 -4.21 18.80 -14.46
N ILE A 196 -2.96 18.70 -14.01
CA ILE A 196 -1.94 17.89 -14.67
C ILE A 196 -2.28 16.40 -14.51
N ILE A 197 -2.56 15.93 -13.29
CA ILE A 197 -2.92 14.54 -13.02
C ILE A 197 -4.15 14.13 -13.84
N ALA A 198 -5.21 14.94 -13.86
CA ALA A 198 -6.42 14.65 -14.63
C ALA A 198 -6.16 14.56 -16.13
N LYS A 199 -5.29 15.44 -16.68
CA LYS A 199 -4.92 15.42 -18.10
C LYS A 199 -4.22 14.13 -18.52
N TYR A 200 -3.34 13.59 -17.69
CA TYR A 200 -2.62 12.34 -18.00
C TYR A 200 -3.47 11.10 -17.69
N LYS A 201 -4.25 11.13 -16.60
CA LYS A 201 -5.23 10.08 -16.29
C LYS A 201 -6.24 9.88 -17.42
N ALA A 202 -6.71 10.96 -18.06
CA ALA A 202 -7.61 10.88 -19.22
C ALA A 202 -6.99 10.19 -20.45
N LYS A 203 -5.67 10.01 -20.48
CA LYS A 203 -4.93 9.29 -21.52
C LYS A 203 -4.48 7.90 -21.09
N GLU A 204 -4.85 7.46 -19.89
CA GLU A 204 -4.32 6.23 -19.27
C GLU A 204 -2.77 6.27 -19.12
N GLU A 205 -2.21 7.47 -18.98
CA GLU A 205 -0.78 7.71 -18.75
C GLU A 205 -0.53 8.11 -17.29
N GLU A 206 0.63 7.76 -16.74
CA GLU A 206 1.08 8.27 -15.44
C GLU A 206 1.40 9.77 -15.51
N ALA A 207 1.07 10.50 -14.44
CA ALA A 207 1.39 11.92 -14.37
C ALA A 207 2.93 12.08 -14.34
N PRO A 208 3.49 12.98 -15.16
CA PRO A 208 4.94 13.10 -15.29
C PRO A 208 5.61 13.84 -14.13
N LEU A 209 4.83 14.39 -13.21
CA LEU A 209 5.28 15.30 -12.15
C LEU A 209 4.64 14.92 -10.82
N LEU A 210 5.48 14.73 -9.80
CA LEU A 210 5.08 14.71 -8.40
C LEU A 210 5.13 16.13 -7.84
N PHE A 211 4.19 16.49 -6.96
CA PHE A 211 4.12 17.82 -6.36
C PHE A 211 4.33 17.73 -4.86
N PHE A 212 5.26 18.54 -4.36
CA PHE A 212 5.61 18.62 -2.95
C PHE A 212 5.58 20.05 -2.45
N VAL A 213 5.22 20.22 -1.18
CA VAL A 213 5.53 21.41 -0.38
C VAL A 213 6.57 21.01 0.66
N ALA A 214 7.61 21.80 0.82
CA ALA A 214 8.69 21.56 1.78
C ALA A 214 8.84 22.79 2.69
N GLY A 215 8.68 22.60 3.98
CA GLY A 215 9.05 23.56 5.02
C GLY A 215 10.43 23.26 5.59
N GLU A 216 11.19 24.30 5.98
CA GLU A 216 12.43 24.18 6.79
C GLU A 216 12.22 23.81 8.28
#